data_AF-D6RC45-F1
#
_entry.id   AF-D6RC45-F1
#
_cell.length_a   1.000
_cell.length_b   1.000
_cell.length_c   1.000
_cell.angle_alpha   90.00
_cell.angle_beta   90.00
_cell.angle_gamma   90.00
#
_symmetry.space_group_name_H-M   'P 1'
#
loop_
_entity.id
_entity.type
_entity.pdbx_description
1 polymer ?
#
loop_
_entity_poly.entity_id
_entity_poly.type
_entity_poly.pdbx_seq_one_letter_code
_entity_poly.pdbx_strand_id
1 'polypeptide(L)'
;MAEDDPYLGRPEQMFHLDPSLTHTIFNPEVFQPQMALPTADGPYLQILEQPKQRGFRFRYVCEGPSHGGLPGASSEKNKKSYPQVKICNYVGPAKVIVQLVTNGKNIHLHAHSLVGKHCEDGICTVTAGPKDMVVGFANLGILH
;
A
#
# COMPACT_ATOMS: atom_id res chain seq x y z
N MET A 1 -70.36 -38.04 12.28
CA MET A 1 -69.12 -37.32 11.92
C MET A 1 -68.02 -38.38 11.97
N ALA A 2 -67.76 -39.12 10.89
CA ALA A 2 -66.92 -38.77 9.71
C ALA A 2 -65.46 -38.51 10.17
N GLU A 3 -64.58 -39.52 10.23
CA GLU A 3 -63.70 -40.12 9.18
C GLU A 3 -62.42 -39.29 8.87
N ASP A 4 -61.34 -40.01 8.56
CA ASP A 4 -60.06 -39.64 7.90
C ASP A 4 -58.90 -38.95 8.69
N ASP A 5 -57.59 -39.10 8.39
CA ASP A 5 -56.67 -40.11 7.79
C ASP A 5 -55.25 -39.42 7.73
N PRO A 6 -54.17 -39.93 7.10
CA PRO A 6 -52.81 -39.89 7.64
C PRO A 6 -51.78 -39.30 6.63
N TYR A 7 -51.39 -38.04 6.77
CA TYR A 7 -50.35 -37.41 5.93
C TYR A 7 -49.70 -36.33 6.82
N LEU A 8 -48.39 -36.14 7.00
CA LEU A 8 -47.15 -36.39 6.25
C LEU A 8 -46.04 -36.56 7.31
N GLY A 9 -44.97 -37.36 7.21
CA GLY A 9 -44.10 -37.58 6.06
C GLY A 9 -42.74 -36.91 6.30
N ARG A 10 -41.70 -37.74 6.53
CA ARG A 10 -40.24 -37.51 6.30
C ARG A 10 -39.35 -37.10 7.50
N PRO A 11 -38.37 -37.95 7.90
CA PRO A 11 -37.14 -37.48 8.54
C PRO A 11 -36.27 -36.81 7.47
N GLU A 12 -35.74 -35.64 7.77
CA GLU A 12 -34.85 -34.90 6.87
C GLU A 12 -33.68 -35.79 6.42
N GLN A 13 -33.62 -36.04 5.12
CA GLN A 13 -32.44 -36.58 4.46
C GLN A 13 -31.34 -35.52 4.59
N MET A 14 -30.54 -35.59 5.66
CA MET A 14 -29.21 -34.99 5.64
C MET A 14 -28.37 -35.82 4.67
N PHE A 15 -28.35 -35.37 3.42
CA PHE A 15 -27.41 -35.85 2.41
C PHE A 15 -26.00 -35.74 2.98
N HIS A 16 -25.33 -36.89 3.06
CA HIS A 16 -23.92 -37.01 3.37
C HIS A 16 -23.13 -36.17 2.35
N LEU A 17 -22.63 -35.02 2.78
CA LEU A 17 -21.66 -34.26 1.99
C LEU A 17 -20.30 -34.94 2.10
N ASP A 18 -19.68 -35.15 0.94
CA ASP A 18 -18.40 -35.81 0.75
C ASP A 18 -17.27 -35.07 1.51
N PRO A 19 -16.49 -35.75 2.38
CA PRO A 19 -15.39 -35.13 3.15
C PRO A 19 -14.21 -34.66 2.28
N SER A 20 -14.22 -34.89 0.97
CA SER A 20 -13.23 -34.30 0.06
C SER A 20 -13.46 -32.80 -0.20
N LEU A 21 -14.67 -32.27 0.00
CA LEU A 21 -14.99 -30.85 -0.21
C LEU A 21 -14.67 -29.97 1.00
N THR A 22 -14.44 -30.53 2.19
CA THR A 22 -14.03 -29.75 3.37
C THR A 22 -12.57 -29.28 3.30
N HIS A 23 -11.73 -29.97 2.51
CA HIS A 23 -10.32 -29.64 2.36
C HIS A 23 -10.05 -28.38 1.53
N THR A 24 -11.02 -27.90 0.75
CA THR A 24 -10.84 -26.70 -0.11
C THR A 24 -11.21 -25.39 0.59
N ILE A 25 -11.93 -25.43 1.72
CA ILE A 25 -12.46 -24.23 2.40
C ILE A 25 -11.46 -23.69 3.45
N PHE A 26 -10.65 -24.56 4.06
CA PHE A 26 -9.74 -24.22 5.16
C PHE A 26 -8.26 -24.33 4.78
N ASN A 27 -7.87 -23.78 3.63
CA ASN A 27 -6.44 -23.60 3.33
C ASN A 27 -6.05 -22.13 3.57
N PRO A 28 -5.43 -21.77 4.71
CA PRO A 28 -5.00 -20.40 5.00
C PRO A 28 -3.75 -19.97 4.19
N GLU A 29 -3.22 -20.85 3.33
CA GLU A 29 -1.96 -20.64 2.61
C GLU A 29 -2.13 -19.96 1.23
N VAL A 30 -3.35 -19.65 0.78
CA VAL A 30 -3.58 -19.27 -0.64
C VAL A 30 -3.57 -17.76 -0.91
N PHE A 31 -3.42 -16.90 0.09
CA PHE A 31 -3.36 -15.45 -0.14
C PHE A 31 -2.24 -14.78 0.65
N GLN A 32 -1.00 -15.20 0.39
CA GLN A 32 0.08 -14.24 0.39
C GLN A 32 -0.01 -13.49 -0.96
N PRO A 33 -0.16 -12.15 -1.00
CA PRO A 33 0.24 -11.43 -2.18
C PRO A 33 1.76 -11.57 -2.22
N GLN A 34 2.24 -12.64 -2.86
CA GLN A 34 3.63 -12.71 -3.28
C GLN A 34 3.82 -11.51 -4.19
N MET A 35 4.46 -10.47 -3.66
CA MET A 35 5.04 -9.44 -4.50
C MET A 35 5.97 -10.21 -5.43
N ALA A 36 5.56 -10.37 -6.69
CA ALA A 36 6.36 -11.06 -7.68
C ALA A 36 7.77 -10.46 -7.61
N LEU A 37 8.76 -11.31 -7.30
CA LEU A 37 10.16 -10.91 -7.43
C LEU A 37 10.31 -10.39 -8.87
N PRO A 38 10.75 -9.14 -9.08
CA PRO A 38 10.87 -8.60 -10.42
C PRO A 38 11.85 -9.49 -11.18
N THR A 39 11.34 -10.15 -12.22
CA THR A 39 12.15 -10.83 -13.22
C THR A 39 13.23 -9.86 -13.67
N ALA A 40 14.50 -10.30 -13.66
CA ALA A 40 15.68 -9.44 -13.83
C ALA A 40 15.73 -8.66 -15.16
N ASP A 41 14.81 -8.90 -16.08
CA ASP A 41 14.83 -8.38 -17.45
C ASP A 41 13.93 -7.15 -17.70
N GLY A 42 13.11 -6.72 -16.72
CA GLY A 42 12.15 -5.61 -16.88
C GLY A 42 12.47 -4.33 -16.09
N PRO A 43 11.81 -3.19 -16.42
CA PRO A 43 11.91 -1.97 -15.62
C PRO A 43 11.30 -2.16 -14.23
N TYR A 44 11.99 -1.70 -13.18
CA TYR A 44 11.51 -1.79 -11.81
C TYR A 44 11.85 -0.53 -11.01
N LEU A 45 11.13 -0.31 -9.91
CA LEU A 45 11.36 0.81 -9.01
C LEU A 45 12.10 0.32 -7.75
N GLN A 46 13.21 0.98 -7.43
CA GLN A 46 14.04 0.69 -6.27
C GLN A 46 14.02 1.87 -5.30
N ILE A 47 13.82 1.60 -4.01
CA ILE A 47 14.02 2.62 -2.97
C ILE A 47 15.52 2.67 -2.64
N LEU A 48 16.16 3.83 -2.88
CA LEU A 48 17.56 4.07 -2.55
C LEU A 48 17.73 4.55 -1.11
N GLU A 49 16.83 5.44 -0.67
CA GLU A 49 16.80 5.95 0.70
C GLU A 49 15.38 5.87 1.25
N GLN A 50 15.22 5.13 2.36
CA GLN A 50 13.96 5.03 3.09
C GLN A 50 13.64 6.32 3.85
N PRO A 51 12.37 6.65 4.14
CA PRO A 51 12.03 7.73 5.04
C PRO A 51 12.44 7.41 6.48
N LYS A 52 12.73 8.45 7.27
CA LYS A 52 13.03 8.29 8.69
C LYS A 52 11.80 7.80 9.45
N GLN A 53 11.93 6.65 10.11
CA GLN A 53 10.79 6.00 10.78
C GLN A 53 10.26 6.76 12.00
N ARG A 54 11.11 7.53 12.68
CA ARG A 54 10.77 8.22 13.94
C ARG A 54 11.25 9.67 13.92
N GLY A 55 10.60 10.49 14.74
CA GLY A 55 10.98 11.89 14.96
C GLY A 55 10.37 12.88 13.96
N PHE A 56 9.59 12.41 12.98
CA PHE A 56 8.77 13.28 12.15
C PHE A 56 7.39 13.49 12.78
N ARG A 57 6.92 14.74 12.79
CA ARG A 57 5.63 15.13 13.38
C ARG A 57 4.63 15.43 12.27
N PHE A 58 3.50 14.74 12.28
CA PHE A 58 2.36 15.06 11.43
C PHE A 58 1.70 16.34 11.95
N ARG A 59 1.09 17.09 11.03
CA ARG A 59 0.58 18.44 11.32
C ARG A 59 -0.88 18.53 10.95
N TYR A 60 -1.65 19.22 11.77
CA TYR A 60 -3.03 19.57 11.42
C TYR A 60 -3.05 20.70 10.39
N VAL A 61 -4.14 20.80 9.63
CA VAL A 61 -4.39 21.90 8.68
C VAL A 61 -4.20 23.28 9.33
N CYS A 62 -4.64 23.43 10.59
CA CYS A 62 -4.58 24.70 11.31
C CYS A 62 -3.15 25.16 11.69
N GLU A 63 -2.14 24.30 11.58
CA GLU A 63 -0.74 24.65 11.89
C GLU A 63 0.00 25.36 10.74
N GLY A 64 -0.58 25.37 9.53
CA GLY A 64 0.03 25.93 8.33
C GLY A 64 1.10 25.05 7.67
N PRO A 65 1.64 25.46 6.50
CA PRO A 65 2.36 24.54 5.59
C PRO A 65 3.88 24.38 5.84
N SER A 66 4.52 25.14 6.74
CA SER A 66 5.98 25.37 6.73
C SER A 66 6.82 24.50 7.68
N HIS A 67 6.28 23.40 8.23
CA HIS A 67 6.93 22.64 9.32
C HIS A 67 8.08 21.70 8.93
N GLY A 68 8.56 21.78 7.69
CA GLY A 68 9.67 20.97 7.17
C GLY A 68 9.24 19.62 6.57
N GLY A 69 10.06 19.10 5.67
CA GLY A 69 9.79 17.85 4.96
C GLY A 69 10.23 16.60 5.72
N LEU A 70 9.66 15.47 5.33
CA LEU A 70 9.97 14.13 5.82
C LEU A 70 11.45 13.82 5.52
N PRO A 71 12.29 13.65 6.54
CA PRO A 71 13.70 13.36 6.33
C PRO A 71 13.91 11.92 5.85
N GLY A 72 15.03 11.69 5.18
CA GLY A 72 15.52 10.35 4.88
C GLY A 72 16.05 9.65 6.13
N ALA A 73 16.12 8.32 6.08
CA ALA A 73 16.58 7.48 7.18
C ALA A 73 18.03 7.80 7.58
N SER A 74 18.86 8.21 6.61
CA SER A 74 20.25 8.59 6.84
C SER A 74 20.44 10.09 7.18
N SER A 75 19.35 10.84 7.33
CA SER A 75 19.42 12.29 7.53
C SER A 75 19.92 12.63 8.94
N GLU A 76 20.96 13.44 8.99
CA GLU A 76 21.60 13.94 10.21
C GLU A 76 21.48 15.47 10.32
N LYS A 77 21.83 16.04 11.48
CA LYS A 77 21.71 17.49 11.75
C LYS A 77 22.45 18.35 10.72
N ASN A 78 23.66 17.91 10.34
CA ASN A 78 24.54 18.66 9.43
C ASN A 78 24.53 18.11 7.99
N LYS A 79 23.88 16.96 7.76
CA LYS A 79 23.81 16.30 6.46
C LYS A 79 22.37 15.85 6.23
N LYS A 80 21.56 16.76 5.69
CA LYS A 80 20.16 16.49 5.38
C LYS A 80 20.09 15.56 4.17
N SER A 81 19.29 14.51 4.30
CA SER A 81 18.97 13.57 3.23
C SER A 81 17.46 13.32 3.22
N TYR A 82 16.95 12.70 2.16
CA TYR A 82 15.52 12.64 1.89
C TYR A 82 15.15 11.31 1.27
N PRO A 83 13.89 10.86 1.38
CA PRO A 83 13.45 9.64 0.70
C PRO A 83 13.78 9.72 -0.79
N GLN A 84 14.32 8.64 -1.33
CA GLN A 84 14.82 8.61 -2.71
C GLN A 84 14.51 7.27 -3.35
N VAL A 85 14.08 7.32 -4.61
CA VAL A 85 13.81 6.14 -5.45
C VAL A 85 14.56 6.24 -6.77
N LYS A 86 14.78 5.11 -7.41
CA LYS A 86 15.39 5.01 -8.73
C LYS A 86 14.57 4.07 -9.59
N ILE A 87 14.31 4.48 -10.84
CA ILE A 87 13.80 3.58 -11.87
C ILE A 87 15.02 2.87 -12.48
N CYS A 88 15.05 1.55 -12.35
CA CYS A 88 16.11 0.70 -12.86
C CYS A 88 15.66 0.03 -14.17
N ASN A 89 16.62 -0.34 -15.03
CA ASN A 89 16.38 -0.97 -16.33
C ASN A 89 15.49 -0.16 -17.28
N TYR A 90 15.44 1.16 -17.13
CA TYR A 90 14.73 2.07 -18.03
C TYR A 90 15.38 3.45 -18.00
N VAL A 91 15.47 4.09 -19.17
CA VAL A 91 15.92 5.48 -19.32
C VAL A 91 14.95 6.19 -20.25
N GLY A 92 14.29 7.22 -19.74
CA GLY A 92 13.30 7.98 -20.48
C GLY A 92 12.37 8.76 -19.54
N PRO A 93 11.42 9.52 -20.10
CA PRO A 93 10.43 10.22 -19.31
C PRO A 93 9.52 9.23 -18.56
N ALA A 94 9.44 9.37 -17.24
CA ALA A 94 8.53 8.58 -16.40
C ALA A 94 7.85 9.48 -15.35
N LYS A 95 6.70 9.02 -14.84
CA LYS A 95 5.97 9.69 -13.76
C LYS A 95 5.94 8.77 -12.54
N VAL A 96 6.42 9.28 -11.41
CA VAL A 96 6.40 8.59 -10.11
C VAL A 96 5.35 9.26 -9.23
N ILE A 97 4.50 8.42 -8.63
CA ILE A 97 3.49 8.86 -7.67
C ILE A 97 3.83 8.33 -6.28
N VAL A 98 3.49 9.11 -5.25
CA VAL A 98 3.62 8.71 -3.84
C VAL A 98 2.26 8.90 -3.17
N GLN A 99 1.84 7.89 -2.42
CA GLN A 99 0.60 7.87 -1.67
C GLN A 99 0.87 7.33 -0.27
N LEU A 100 0.11 7.81 0.72
CA LEU A 100 0.15 7.24 2.07
C LEU A 100 -0.75 6.02 2.13
N VAL A 101 -0.25 4.97 2.77
CA VAL A 101 -0.96 3.70 2.95
C VAL A 101 -0.91 3.25 4.40
N THR A 102 -1.83 2.36 4.78
CA THR A 102 -1.90 1.77 6.11
C THR A 102 -0.77 0.76 6.33
N ASN A 103 -0.19 0.74 7.54
CA ASN A 103 0.74 -0.30 7.98
C ASN A 103 -0.02 -1.46 8.63
N GLY A 104 -0.61 -2.34 7.83
CA GLY A 104 -1.38 -3.50 8.29
C GLY A 104 -1.22 -4.68 7.33
N LYS A 105 -1.83 -5.83 7.68
CA LYS A 105 -1.78 -7.05 6.85
C LYS A 105 -2.31 -6.79 5.43
N ASN A 106 -3.37 -6.00 5.32
CA ASN A 106 -3.95 -5.57 4.05
C ASN A 106 -3.64 -4.08 3.85
N ILE A 107 -2.98 -3.75 2.73
CA ILE A 107 -2.58 -2.39 2.40
C ILE A 107 -3.80 -1.64 1.84
N HIS A 108 -4.16 -0.54 2.48
CA HIS A 108 -5.22 0.38 2.04
C HIS A 108 -4.68 1.81 2.00
N LEU A 109 -5.39 2.70 1.30
CA LEU A 109 -5.09 4.14 1.34
C LEU A 109 -5.27 4.68 2.76
N HIS A 110 -4.33 5.51 3.20
CA HIS A 110 -4.42 6.17 4.50
C HIS A 110 -5.35 7.38 4.42
N ALA A 111 -6.03 7.70 5.53
CA ALA A 111 -6.85 8.92 5.64
C ALA A 111 -6.04 10.23 5.74
N HIS A 112 -4.73 10.13 5.93
CA HIS A 112 -3.84 11.29 6.02
C HIS A 112 -3.43 11.66 4.59
N SER A 113 -3.09 12.93 4.38
CA SER A 113 -2.72 13.43 3.06
C SER A 113 -1.23 13.78 2.99
N LEU A 114 -0.57 13.47 1.87
CA LEU A 114 0.72 14.08 1.55
C LEU A 114 0.51 15.53 1.16
N VAL A 115 1.33 16.41 1.72
CA VAL A 115 1.33 17.84 1.40
C VAL A 115 2.74 18.29 1.05
N GLY A 116 2.86 19.40 0.33
CA GLY A 116 4.13 20.01 0.00
C GLY A 116 4.35 20.14 -1.49
N LYS A 117 5.62 20.12 -1.92
CA LYS A 117 5.95 20.39 -3.32
C LYS A 117 5.44 19.25 -4.20
N HIS A 118 4.72 19.59 -5.27
CA HIS A 118 4.15 18.63 -6.23
C HIS A 118 3.13 17.64 -5.61
N CYS A 119 2.47 18.04 -4.53
CA CYS A 119 1.39 17.28 -3.91
C CYS A 119 0.04 17.93 -4.22
N GLU A 120 -0.92 17.13 -4.66
CA GLU A 120 -2.30 17.51 -4.93
C GLU A 120 -3.20 16.38 -4.43
N ASP A 121 -4.28 16.71 -3.72
CA ASP A 121 -5.24 15.75 -3.14
C ASP A 121 -4.60 14.58 -2.37
N GLY A 122 -3.53 14.85 -1.61
CA GLY A 122 -2.84 13.84 -0.81
C GLY A 122 -1.89 12.93 -1.59
N ILE A 123 -1.67 13.20 -2.87
CA ILE A 123 -0.81 12.43 -3.78
C ILE A 123 0.35 13.30 -4.25
N CYS A 124 1.59 12.83 -4.07
CA CYS A 124 2.75 13.49 -4.68
C CYS A 124 2.99 12.95 -6.08
N THR A 125 3.13 13.82 -7.08
CA THR A 125 3.44 13.45 -8.47
C THR A 125 4.72 14.14 -8.92
N VAL A 126 5.70 13.38 -9.38
CA VAL A 126 6.98 13.91 -9.88
C VAL A 126 7.41 13.18 -11.15
N THR A 127 8.04 13.90 -12.06
CA THR A 127 8.56 13.34 -13.31
C THR A 127 10.03 12.95 -13.16
N ALA A 128 10.38 11.72 -13.51
CA ALA A 128 11.75 11.21 -13.63
C ALA A 128 12.20 11.27 -15.10
N GLY A 129 13.52 11.41 -15.32
CA GLY A 129 14.12 11.45 -16.66
C GLY A 129 14.24 12.85 -17.26
N PRO A 130 14.76 12.98 -18.51
CA PRO A 130 15.06 11.89 -19.44
C PRO A 130 16.42 11.20 -19.22
N LYS A 131 17.32 11.77 -18.41
CA LYS A 131 18.66 11.21 -18.14
C LYS A 131 18.83 10.72 -16.70
N ASP A 132 18.25 11.45 -15.74
CA ASP A 132 18.31 11.09 -14.34
C ASP A 132 17.05 10.30 -13.96
N MET A 133 17.25 9.03 -13.64
CA MET A 133 16.17 8.12 -13.23
C MET A 133 16.02 8.04 -11.72
N VAL A 134 16.76 8.88 -10.99
CA VAL A 134 16.70 8.99 -9.54
C VAL A 134 15.81 10.18 -9.16
N VAL A 135 14.90 9.96 -8.23
CA VAL A 135 13.94 10.97 -7.77
C VAL A 135 13.99 11.05 -6.25
N GLY A 136 14.20 12.27 -5.73
CA GLY A 136 14.21 12.56 -4.30
C GLY A 136 13.01 13.39 -3.85
N PHE A 137 12.56 13.17 -2.62
CA PHE A 137 11.33 13.75 -2.07
C PHE A 137 11.60 14.63 -0.85
N ALA A 138 12.17 15.82 -1.06
CA ALA A 138 12.67 16.65 0.05
C ALA A 138 11.62 17.43 0.86
N ASN A 139 10.45 17.69 0.27
CA ASN A 139 9.44 18.60 0.82
C ASN A 139 8.10 17.91 1.04
N LEU A 140 8.10 16.65 1.46
CA LEU A 140 6.88 15.92 1.80
C LEU A 140 6.49 16.16 3.25
N GLY A 141 5.31 16.71 3.48
CA GLY A 141 4.64 16.76 4.78
C GLY A 141 3.53 15.72 4.86
N ILE A 142 3.10 15.40 6.08
CA ILE A 142 1.95 14.54 6.34
C ILE A 142 0.92 15.34 7.12
N LEU A 143 -0.24 15.54 6.50
CA LEU A 143 -1.39 16.20 7.08
C LEU A 143 -2.19 15.19 7.91
N HIS A 144 -2.37 15.51 9.19
CA HIS A 144 -3.17 14.75 10.14
C HIS A 144 -4.64 15.17 10.06
#